data_AF-A0A2J6QZ32-F1
#
_entry.id   AF-A0A2J6QZ32-F1
#
_cell.length_a   1.000
_cell.length_b   1.000
_cell.length_c   1.000
_cell.angle_alpha   90.00
_cell.angle_beta   90.00
_cell.angle_gamma   90.00
#
_symmetry.space_group_name_H-M   'P 1'
#
loop_
_entity.id
_entity.type
_entity.pdbx_description
1 polymer ?
#
loop_
_entity_poly.entity_id
_entity_poly.type
_entity_poly.pdbx_seq_one_letter_code
_entity_poly.pdbx_strand_id
1 'polypeptide(L)'
;RPIIFVSHSLGGLLIKDALCKSNEYRSNNRNPRSASIITLTTGVVFLGTPHRGGNQIAWAKIATNLATAVYKDNNSRIVDALSSGSEILERLQFSFSSIVSQLDICSFFEGHAYGILGSKVRTQSILRATIFTNALV
;
A
#
# COMPACT_ATOMS: atom_id res chain seq x y z
N ARG A 1 12.56 -8.29 -17.96
CA ARG A 1 11.44 -9.15 -17.49
C ARG A 1 10.53 -8.26 -16.64
N PRO A 2 9.26 -8.04 -17.01
CA PRO A 2 8.35 -7.20 -16.23
C PRO A 2 7.99 -7.85 -14.90
N ILE A 3 7.77 -7.03 -13.86
CA ILE A 3 7.34 -7.42 -12.52
C ILE A 3 5.93 -6.87 -12.29
N ILE A 4 5.06 -7.69 -11.72
CA ILE A 4 3.77 -7.28 -11.16
C ILE A 4 3.75 -7.72 -9.71
N PHE A 5 3.51 -6.77 -8.82
CA PHE A 5 3.35 -7.06 -7.40
C PHE A 5 1.89 -7.34 -7.07
N VAL A 6 1.64 -8.35 -6.23
CA VAL A 6 0.32 -8.61 -5.65
C VAL A 6 0.47 -8.59 -4.14
N SER A 7 -0.34 -7.79 -3.47
CA SER A 7 -0.27 -7.61 -2.02
C SER A 7 -1.63 -7.66 -1.38
N HIS A 8 -1.66 -8.13 -0.14
CA HIS A 8 -2.86 -8.16 0.70
C HIS A 8 -2.62 -7.37 1.98
N SER A 9 -3.66 -6.66 2.42
CA SER A 9 -3.69 -5.91 3.67
C SER A 9 -2.49 -4.96 3.77
N LEU A 10 -1.75 -5.03 4.88
CA LEU A 10 -0.59 -4.18 5.15
C LEU A 10 0.60 -4.40 4.20
N GLY A 11 0.69 -5.56 3.55
CA GLY A 11 1.75 -5.85 2.60
C GLY A 11 1.82 -4.83 1.46
N GLY A 12 0.69 -4.21 1.12
CA GLY A 12 0.67 -3.14 0.11
C GLY A 12 1.45 -1.89 0.52
N LEU A 13 1.52 -1.57 1.82
CA LEU A 13 2.34 -0.46 2.29
C LEU A 13 3.83 -0.75 2.14
N LEU A 14 4.25 -2.01 2.40
CA LEU A 14 5.63 -2.43 2.19
C LEU A 14 6.03 -2.32 0.72
N ILE A 15 5.15 -2.71 -0.20
CA ILE A 15 5.42 -2.59 -1.63
C ILE A 15 5.51 -1.13 -2.05
N LYS A 16 4.61 -0.26 -1.57
CA LYS A 16 4.73 1.19 -1.80
C LYS A 16 6.09 1.72 -1.34
N ASP A 17 6.52 1.38 -0.13
CA ASP A 17 7.78 1.86 0.44
C ASP A 17 9.00 1.36 -0.35
N ALA A 18 9.02 0.07 -0.69
CA ALA A 18 10.07 -0.53 -1.49
C ALA A 18 10.18 0.11 -2.89
N LEU A 19 9.05 0.43 -3.53
CA LEU A 19 9.02 1.08 -4.84
C LEU A 19 9.47 2.54 -4.75
N CYS A 20 9.05 3.29 -3.73
CA CYS A 20 9.55 4.65 -3.47
C CYS A 20 11.07 4.65 -3.28
N LYS A 21 11.58 3.75 -2.43
CA LYS A 21 13.02 3.62 -2.15
C LYS A 21 13.82 3.18 -3.38
N SER A 22 13.26 2.28 -4.18
CA SER A 22 13.83 1.90 -5.47
C SER A 22 13.88 3.09 -6.44
N ASN A 23 12.86 3.95 -6.45
CA ASN A 23 12.86 5.18 -7.24
C ASN A 23 13.90 6.19 -6.75
N GLU A 24 14.11 6.34 -5.44
CA GLU A 24 15.18 7.17 -4.89
C GLU A 24 16.57 6.67 -5.30
N TYR A 25 16.79 5.35 -5.29
CA TYR A 25 18.02 4.73 -5.80
C TYR A 25 18.22 5.03 -7.29
N ARG A 26 17.16 4.95 -8.08
CA ARG A 26 17.19 5.31 -9.50
C ARG A 26 17.55 6.79 -9.70
N SER A 27 16.85 7.72 -9.04
CA SER A 27 17.06 9.17 -9.21
C SER A 27 18.45 9.63 -8.77
N ASN A 28 19.01 9.02 -7.73
CA ASN A 28 20.34 9.37 -7.22
C ASN A 28 21.46 8.54 -7.85
N ASN A 29 21.15 7.71 -8.86
CA ASN A 29 22.07 6.78 -9.51
C ASN A 29 22.85 5.88 -8.51
N ARG A 30 22.17 5.48 -7.44
CA ARG A 30 22.72 4.66 -6.34
C ARG A 30 22.16 3.25 -6.45
N ASN A 31 23.02 2.24 -6.26
CA ASN A 31 22.64 0.82 -6.24
C ASN A 31 21.72 0.39 -7.42
N PRO A 32 22.31 0.14 -8.61
CA PRO A 32 21.56 -0.21 -9.81
C PRO A 32 20.66 -1.45 -9.66
N ARG A 33 21.05 -2.42 -8.81
CA ARG A 33 20.23 -3.61 -8.54
C ARG A 33 18.92 -3.23 -7.87
N SER A 34 18.97 -2.40 -6.83
CA SER A 34 17.75 -1.93 -6.16
C SER A 34 16.93 -0.99 -7.02
N ALA A 35 17.57 -0.14 -7.84
CA ALA A 35 16.88 0.73 -8.80
C ALA A 35 16.16 -0.06 -9.93
N SER A 36 16.61 -1.28 -10.22
CA SER A 36 15.95 -2.13 -11.22
C SER A 36 14.55 -2.56 -10.81
N ILE A 37 14.22 -2.58 -9.50
CA ILE A 37 12.91 -3.00 -9.01
C ILE A 37 11.82 -2.10 -9.58
N ILE A 38 11.89 -0.77 -9.37
CA ILE A 38 10.90 0.16 -9.93
C ILE A 38 10.92 0.16 -11.46
N THR A 39 12.12 0.06 -12.06
CA THR A 39 12.29 0.11 -13.52
C THR A 39 11.64 -1.10 -14.22
N LEU A 40 11.62 -2.25 -13.55
CA LEU A 40 11.02 -3.47 -14.07
C LEU A 40 9.56 -3.64 -13.60
N THR A 41 9.10 -2.85 -12.63
CA THR A 41 7.72 -2.95 -12.13
C THR A 41 6.78 -2.26 -13.11
N THR A 42 5.84 -3.04 -13.64
CA THR A 42 4.82 -2.57 -14.58
C THR A 42 3.50 -2.29 -13.89
N GLY A 43 3.21 -2.97 -12.78
CA GLY A 43 1.97 -2.76 -12.05
C GLY A 43 1.95 -3.35 -10.65
N VAL A 44 0.93 -2.94 -9.90
CA VAL A 44 0.70 -3.39 -8.52
C VAL A 44 -0.79 -3.67 -8.31
N VAL A 45 -1.09 -4.84 -7.74
CA VAL A 45 -2.41 -5.24 -7.29
C VAL A 45 -2.47 -5.18 -5.76
N PHE A 46 -3.43 -4.42 -5.24
CA PHE A 46 -3.68 -4.26 -3.81
C PHE A 46 -5.00 -4.93 -3.43
N LEU A 47 -4.98 -5.76 -2.40
CA LEU A 47 -6.14 -6.48 -1.87
C LEU A 47 -6.37 -6.04 -0.41
N GLY A 48 -7.39 -5.23 -0.16
CA GLY A 48 -7.72 -4.75 1.19
C GLY A 48 -6.62 -3.87 1.81
N THR A 49 -5.76 -3.24 1.01
CA THR A 49 -4.67 -2.40 1.53
C THR A 49 -5.21 -1.06 2.02
N PRO A 50 -4.90 -0.64 3.26
CA PRO A 50 -5.27 0.67 3.75
C PRO A 50 -4.38 1.76 3.12
N HIS A 51 -4.78 2.29 1.98
CA HIS A 51 -3.93 3.21 1.20
C HIS A 51 -3.70 4.58 1.85
N ARG A 52 -4.57 5.04 2.76
CA ARG A 52 -4.51 6.37 3.38
C ARG A 52 -4.35 6.26 4.89
N GLY A 53 -3.42 7.02 5.46
CA GLY A 53 -3.18 7.14 6.91
C GLY A 53 -3.96 8.27 7.62
N GLY A 54 -4.76 9.05 6.89
CA GLY A 54 -5.31 10.33 7.36
C GLY A 54 -6.40 10.28 8.44
N ASN A 55 -6.77 9.09 8.92
CA ASN A 55 -7.57 8.97 10.13
C ASN A 55 -6.75 8.19 11.15
N GLN A 56 -6.23 8.87 12.18
CA GLN A 56 -5.51 8.24 13.28
C GLN A 56 -6.27 7.03 13.84
N ILE A 57 -7.61 7.07 13.82
CA ILE A 57 -8.48 5.98 14.25
C ILE A 57 -8.39 4.78 13.29
N ALA A 58 -8.33 5.00 11.98
CA ALA A 58 -8.20 3.92 10.99
C ALA A 58 -6.83 3.25 11.10
N TRP A 59 -5.77 4.05 11.27
CA TRP A 59 -4.42 3.52 11.50
C TRP A 59 -4.29 2.78 12.84
N ALA A 60 -4.87 3.34 13.92
CA ALA A 60 -4.94 2.67 15.20
C ALA A 60 -5.63 1.31 15.10
N LYS A 61 -6.75 1.20 14.37
CA LYS A 61 -7.42 -0.10 14.13
C LYS A 61 -6.52 -1.10 13.40
N ILE A 62 -5.76 -0.67 12.40
CA ILE A 62 -4.82 -1.53 11.66
C ILE A 62 -3.69 -1.98 12.60
N ALA A 63 -3.13 -1.04 13.37
CA ALA A 63 -2.09 -1.32 14.36
C ALA A 63 -2.59 -2.31 15.43
N THR A 64 -3.80 -2.12 15.97
CA THR A 64 -4.44 -3.02 16.93
C THR A 64 -4.70 -4.41 16.34
N ASN A 65 -5.20 -4.49 15.10
CA ASN A 65 -5.46 -5.78 14.44
C ASN A 65 -4.16 -6.54 14.20
N LEU A 66 -3.11 -5.86 13.75
CA LEU A 66 -1.80 -6.47 13.55
C LEU A 66 -1.16 -6.85 14.88
N ALA A 67 -1.23 -5.99 15.89
CA ALA A 67 -0.75 -6.29 17.23
C ALA A 67 -1.47 -7.51 17.82
N THR A 68 -2.79 -7.63 17.64
CA THR A 68 -3.55 -8.80 18.10
C THR A 68 -3.14 -10.08 17.37
N ALA A 69 -2.92 -10.03 16.06
CA ALA A 69 -2.43 -11.16 15.29
C ALA A 69 -1.01 -11.56 15.72
N VAL A 70 -0.14 -10.59 15.95
CA VAL A 70 1.26 -10.80 16.31
C VAL A 70 1.44 -11.20 17.78
N TYR A 71 0.58 -10.72 18.68
CA TYR A 71 0.59 -11.12 20.10
C TYR A 71 0.20 -12.59 20.25
N LYS A 72 -0.64 -13.11 19.35
CA LYS A 72 -0.87 -14.56 19.22
C LYS A 72 0.38 -15.32 18.75
N ASP A 73 1.24 -14.67 17.97
CA ASP A 73 2.47 -15.23 17.40
C ASP A 73 3.77 -14.80 18.16
N ASN A 74 3.65 -14.15 19.34
CA ASN A 74 4.74 -13.70 20.23
C ASN A 74 5.82 -12.76 19.64
N ASN A 75 5.56 -12.02 18.55
CA ASN A 75 6.59 -11.16 17.93
C ASN A 75 6.46 -9.65 18.26
N SER A 76 6.82 -9.26 19.50
CA SER A 76 6.62 -7.90 20.03
C SER A 76 7.23 -6.74 19.22
N ARG A 77 8.26 -6.99 18.40
CA ARG A 77 8.95 -5.96 17.60
C ARG A 77 8.10 -5.32 16.52
N ILE A 78 7.07 -6.01 16.04
CA ILE A 78 6.17 -5.49 14.99
C ILE A 78 5.19 -4.48 15.58
N VAL A 79 4.84 -4.60 16.86
CA VAL A 79 3.87 -3.73 17.55
C VAL A 79 4.45 -2.33 17.76
N ASP A 80 5.72 -2.24 18.18
CA ASP A 80 6.38 -0.95 18.45
C ASP A 80 6.54 -0.08 17.21
N ALA A 81 6.69 -0.68 16.02
CA ALA A 81 6.82 0.04 14.76
C ALA A 81 5.51 0.71 14.28
N LEU A 82 4.34 0.30 14.81
CA LEU A 82 3.04 0.75 14.33
C LEU A 82 2.52 2.01 15.05
N SER A 83 3.03 2.29 16.26
CA SER A 83 2.57 3.37 17.13
C SER A 83 2.80 4.79 16.57
N SER A 84 3.75 4.96 15.65
CA SER A 84 4.07 6.25 15.00
C SER A 84 3.54 6.38 13.57
N GLY A 85 2.68 5.45 13.14
CA GLY A 85 2.51 5.21 11.71
C GLY A 85 1.63 6.21 10.94
N SER A 86 0.84 7.10 11.55
CA SER A 86 -0.01 8.02 10.76
C SER A 86 0.80 8.99 9.91
N GLU A 87 1.81 9.63 10.49
CA GLU A 87 2.73 10.53 9.77
C GLU A 87 3.56 9.76 8.73
N ILE A 88 4.04 8.57 9.10
CA ILE A 88 4.79 7.69 8.20
C ILE A 88 3.96 7.30 6.99
N LEU A 89 2.68 6.94 7.18
CA LEU A 89 1.77 6.57 6.11
C LEU A 89 1.43 7.76 5.21
N GLU A 90 1.26 8.96 5.78
CA GLU A 90 1.05 10.17 4.98
C GLU A 90 2.27 10.51 4.13
N ARG A 91 3.47 10.48 4.72
CA ARG A 91 4.72 10.66 3.98
C ARG A 91 4.88 9.62 2.87
N LEU A 92 4.59 8.35 3.19
CA LEU A 92 4.66 7.27 2.20
C LEU A 92 3.65 7.48 1.07
N GLN A 93 2.43 7.91 1.39
CA GLN A 93 1.41 8.21 0.39
C GLN A 93 1.84 9.36 -0.51
N PHE A 94 2.43 10.41 0.07
CA PHE A 94 2.98 11.53 -0.69
C PHE A 94 4.11 11.07 -1.63
N SER A 95 5.11 10.34 -1.12
CA SER A 95 6.19 9.80 -1.95
C SER A 95 5.68 8.88 -3.06
N PHE A 96 4.72 8.00 -2.75
CA PHE A 96 4.16 7.07 -3.73
C PHE A 96 3.40 7.79 -4.85
N SER A 97 2.78 8.94 -4.56
CA SER A 97 2.11 9.75 -5.58
C SER A 97 3.05 10.22 -6.70
N SER A 98 4.35 10.37 -6.41
CA SER A 98 5.35 10.76 -7.41
C SER A 98 5.68 9.66 -8.43
N ILE A 99 5.38 8.40 -8.11
CA ILE A 99 5.67 7.23 -8.97
C ILE A 99 4.42 6.53 -9.47
N VAL A 100 3.24 6.89 -8.96
CA VAL A 100 1.97 6.22 -9.28
C VAL A 100 1.63 6.24 -10.76
N SER A 101 2.01 7.31 -11.48
CA SER A 101 1.75 7.47 -12.92
C SER A 101 2.60 6.55 -13.80
N GLN A 102 3.64 5.93 -13.24
CA GLN A 102 4.54 5.01 -13.94
C GLN A 102 4.06 3.55 -13.84
N LEU A 103 2.97 3.29 -13.09
CA LEU A 103 2.53 1.94 -12.70
C LEU A 103 1.05 1.72 -13.05
N ASP A 104 0.72 0.55 -13.55
CA ASP A 104 -0.66 0.08 -13.64
C ASP A 104 -1.12 -0.42 -12.27
N ILE A 105 -2.07 0.29 -11.64
CA ILE A 105 -2.54 -0.04 -10.30
C ILE A 105 -3.98 -0.53 -10.32
N CYS A 106 -4.19 -1.68 -9.67
CA CYS A 106 -5.52 -2.23 -9.41
C CYS A 106 -5.69 -2.44 -7.90
N SER A 107 -6.76 -1.87 -7.32
CA SER A 107 -7.08 -2.02 -5.91
C SER A 107 -8.45 -2.65 -5.72
N PHE A 108 -8.51 -3.64 -4.83
CA PHE A 108 -9.71 -4.36 -4.45
C PHE A 108 -9.94 -4.20 -2.95
N PHE A 109 -11.19 -4.04 -2.55
CA PHE A 109 -11.58 -3.96 -1.14
C PHE A 109 -12.73 -4.93 -0.87
N GLU A 110 -12.78 -5.45 0.36
CA GLU A 110 -13.90 -6.27 0.81
C GLU A 110 -15.16 -5.39 0.90
N GLY A 111 -16.18 -5.72 0.09
CA GLY A 111 -17.52 -5.20 0.27
C GLY A 111 -18.26 -6.03 1.32
N HIS A 112 -19.12 -5.40 2.13
CA HIS A 112 -19.87 -6.08 3.20
C HIS A 112 -20.51 -7.39 2.72
N ALA A 113 -20.30 -8.47 3.48
CA ALA A 113 -20.99 -9.74 3.28
C ALA A 113 -22.45 -9.61 3.74
N TYR A 114 -23.40 -9.82 2.83
CA TYR A 114 -24.75 -10.22 3.19
C TYR A 114 -24.91 -11.71 2.86
N GLY A 115 -25.30 -12.48 3.89
CA GLY A 115 -25.82 -13.85 3.86
C GLY A 115 -25.48 -14.75 2.66
N ILE A 116 -24.70 -15.79 2.92
CA ILE A 116 -24.69 -17.11 2.26
C ILE A 116 -24.19 -17.19 0.80
N LEU A 117 -24.07 -16.10 0.02
CA LEU A 117 -23.64 -16.23 -1.37
C LEU A 117 -22.72 -15.10 -1.88
N GLY A 118 -21.41 -15.35 -1.80
CA GLY A 118 -20.39 -14.69 -2.63
C GLY A 118 -20.01 -13.26 -2.23
N SER A 119 -18.72 -13.04 -1.92
CA SER A 119 -18.16 -11.71 -1.73
C SER A 119 -18.08 -10.96 -3.07
N LYS A 120 -18.80 -9.84 -3.19
CA LYS A 120 -18.67 -8.95 -4.35
C LYS A 120 -17.43 -8.07 -4.17
N VAL A 121 -16.40 -8.36 -4.95
CA VAL A 121 -15.18 -7.54 -5.04
C VAL A 121 -15.53 -6.19 -5.68
N ARG A 122 -15.44 -5.10 -4.91
CA ARG A 122 -15.59 -3.74 -5.46
C ARG A 122 -14.24 -3.28 -5.99
N THR A 123 -14.05 -3.38 -7.30
CA THR A 123 -12.92 -2.77 -8.01
C THR A 123 -13.12 -1.26 -8.01
N GLN A 124 -12.36 -0.52 -7.20
CA GLN A 124 -12.20 0.91 -7.41
C GLN A 124 -10.79 1.09 -8.00
N SER A 125 -10.74 1.49 -9.28
CA SER A 125 -9.54 1.87 -10.05
C SER A 125 -8.99 0.77 -10.97
N ILE A 126 -9.36 0.87 -12.27
CA ILE A 126 -8.36 0.73 -13.34
C ILE A 126 -7.78 2.14 -13.48
N LEU A 127 -6.76 2.48 -12.68
CA LEU A 127 -6.14 3.81 -12.76
C LEU A 127 -5.17 3.83 -13.94
N ARG A 128 -5.70 4.01 -15.15
CA ARG A 128 -4.93 4.66 -16.20
C ARG A 128 -4.94 6.15 -15.85
N ALA A 129 -3.96 6.57 -15.05
CA ALA A 129 -3.69 7.94 -14.58
C ALA A 129 -4.85 8.94 -14.80
N THR A 130 -5.92 8.83 -14.00
CA THR A 130 -6.88 9.93 -13.86
C THR A 130 -6.56 10.60 -12.54
N ILE A 131 -5.89 11.74 -12.65
CA ILE A 131 -5.68 12.68 -11.56
C ILE A 131 -7.07 13.09 -11.05
N PHE A 132 -7.52 12.52 -9.93
CA PHE A 132 -8.57 13.14 -9.12
C PHE A 132 -7.90 14.08 -8.11
N THR A 133 -7.40 15.20 -8.62
CA THR A 133 -7.45 16.45 -7.88
C THR A 133 -8.93 16.80 -7.71
N ASN A 134 -9.38 16.92 -6.46
CA ASN A 134 -10.69 17.41 -6.02
C ASN A 134 -11.94 16.60 -6.38
N ALA A 135 -12.53 15.98 -5.35
CA ALA A 135 -13.98 15.91 -5.07
C ALA A 135 -14.11 15.33 -3.65
N LEU A 136 -14.13 16.18 -2.61
CA LEU A 136 -15.32 16.67 -1.89
C LEU A 136 -16.00 15.58 -1.03
N VAL A 137 -15.95 15.87 0.29
CA VAL A 137 -16.59 15.24 1.46
C VAL A 137 -15.92 13.98 2.01
#